data_AF-A0A0J5WLM3-F1
#
_entry.id   AF-A0A0J5WLM3-F1
#
_cell.length_a   1.000
_cell.length_b   1.000
_cell.length_c   1.000
_cell.angle_alpha   90.00
_cell.angle_beta   90.00
_cell.angle_gamma   90.00
#
_symmetry.space_group_name_H-M   'P 1'
#
loop_
_entity.id
_entity.type
_entity.pdbx_description
1 polymer ?
#
loop_
_entity_poly.entity_id
_entity_poly.type
_entity_poly.pdbx_seq_one_letter_code
_entity_poly.pdbx_strand_id
1 'polypeptide(L)'
;MNGFFLHLSIADWVNSALETFVAQYGDSFHHFSVLVLRYLLVPLEGALRVAPPWLVLLVVGAIAWNATRRIGLGALFMLLLYAIGCFGLWDKLMQTLALMLVSTVLSVAIGVPVGILASRSAWLRRMLLPVLDVMQTLPSFVYLIPVLMLFGLGKVPAILATIIYALPPLIRLTDLGIRQVDPDVTEAARAFGTTRWQLLVNVQLPLARPSIMAGINQTTMMALSMVVIASMIGSRGLGEDVLAGIQTLDVGKGTQAGLAIVILAIVIDRISQGFGQERRARRRLAQQRRQKGASRVPYRLPRKAQSAGVDSNQATQSSRA
;
A
#
# COMPACT_ATOMS: atom_id res chain seq x y z
N MET A 1 34.63 -1.02 -37.00
CA MET A 1 34.46 0.39 -36.60
C MET A 1 34.54 0.50 -35.06
N ASN A 2 35.57 -0.10 -34.44
CA ASN A 2 35.49 -0.54 -33.04
C ASN A 2 36.80 -0.25 -32.28
N GLY A 3 37.02 0.99 -31.87
CA GLY A 3 38.17 1.35 -31.01
C GLY A 3 37.89 2.47 -30.02
N PHE A 4 36.73 3.11 -30.09
CA PHE A 4 36.36 4.22 -29.19
C PHE A 4 35.73 3.73 -27.87
N PHE A 5 35.00 2.60 -27.92
CA PHE A 5 34.33 2.05 -26.75
C PHE A 5 35.08 0.82 -26.22
N LEU A 6 35.38 0.83 -24.92
CA LEU A 6 35.88 -0.33 -24.20
C LEU A 6 34.75 -1.35 -24.02
N HIS A 7 34.93 -2.57 -24.54
CA HIS A 7 34.01 -3.67 -24.32
C HIS A 7 34.24 -4.29 -22.93
N LEU A 8 33.63 -3.70 -21.91
CA LEU A 8 33.59 -4.25 -20.55
C LEU A 8 32.33 -5.10 -20.39
N SER A 9 32.50 -6.40 -20.15
CA SER A 9 31.40 -7.32 -19.81
C SER A 9 31.42 -7.58 -18.30
N ILE A 10 30.27 -7.34 -17.65
CA ILE A 10 30.04 -7.75 -16.26
C ILE A 10 29.31 -9.10 -16.15
N ALA A 11 28.92 -9.69 -17.29
CA ALA A 11 28.04 -10.85 -17.33
C ALA A 11 28.65 -12.06 -16.60
N ASP A 12 29.92 -12.37 -16.87
CA ASP A 12 30.60 -13.53 -16.27
C ASP A 12 30.70 -13.38 -14.74
N TRP A 13 31.04 -12.18 -14.27
CA TRP A 13 31.08 -11.89 -12.83
C TRP A 13 29.71 -12.04 -12.18
N VAL A 14 28.64 -11.51 -12.81
CA VAL A 14 27.27 -11.65 -12.31
C VAL A 14 26.86 -13.13 -12.26
N ASN A 15 27.13 -13.89 -13.33
CA ASN A 15 26.79 -15.31 -13.41
C ASN A 15 27.51 -16.11 -12.30
N SER A 16 28.82 -15.97 -12.18
CA SER A 16 29.59 -16.68 -11.15
C SER A 16 29.17 -16.28 -9.74
N ALA A 17 28.88 -15.00 -9.49
CA ALA A 17 28.40 -14.53 -8.19
C ALA A 17 27.03 -15.14 -7.84
N LEU A 18 26.10 -15.17 -8.80
CA LEU A 18 24.77 -15.75 -8.62
C LEU A 18 24.83 -17.26 -8.43
N GLU A 19 25.61 -17.98 -9.24
CA GLU A 19 25.80 -19.43 -9.11
C GLU A 19 26.38 -19.80 -7.75
N THR A 20 27.40 -19.07 -7.29
CA THR A 20 28.00 -19.28 -5.97
C THR A 20 26.99 -19.02 -4.85
N PHE A 21 26.20 -17.95 -4.98
CA PHE A 21 25.18 -17.61 -4.00
C PHE A 21 24.06 -18.66 -3.94
N VAL A 22 23.59 -19.13 -5.10
CA VAL A 22 22.57 -20.19 -5.20
C VAL A 22 23.11 -21.50 -4.65
N ALA A 23 24.35 -21.86 -4.96
CA ALA A 23 24.98 -23.07 -4.43
C ALA A 23 25.12 -23.03 -2.90
N GLN A 24 25.39 -21.85 -2.32
CA GLN A 24 25.57 -21.71 -0.87
C GLN A 24 24.24 -21.64 -0.10
N TYR A 25 23.22 -20.97 -0.64
CA TYR A 25 21.99 -20.66 0.11
C TYR A 25 20.71 -21.30 -0.46
N GLY A 26 20.79 -21.98 -1.60
CA GLY A 26 19.64 -22.55 -2.31
C GLY A 26 18.74 -23.41 -1.42
N ASP A 27 19.32 -24.32 -0.65
CA ASP A 27 18.55 -25.20 0.26
C ASP A 27 17.80 -24.40 1.33
N SER A 28 18.45 -23.38 1.91
CA SER A 28 17.83 -22.51 2.92
C SER A 28 16.64 -21.74 2.34
N PHE A 29 16.79 -21.22 1.13
CA PHE A 29 15.74 -20.52 0.40
C PHE A 29 14.60 -21.47 -0.01
N HIS A 30 14.92 -22.71 -0.39
CA HIS A 30 13.92 -23.72 -0.69
C HIS A 30 13.09 -24.08 0.56
N HIS A 31 13.74 -24.29 1.71
CA HIS A 31 13.05 -24.53 2.98
C HIS A 31 12.15 -23.36 3.39
N PHE A 32 12.62 -22.12 3.25
CA PHE A 32 11.81 -20.94 3.48
C PHE A 32 10.58 -20.90 2.55
N SER A 33 10.75 -21.25 1.28
CA SER A 33 9.67 -21.32 0.30
C SER A 33 8.60 -22.32 0.69
N VAL A 34 9.02 -23.51 1.12
CA VAL A 34 8.10 -24.55 1.60
C VAL A 34 7.34 -24.05 2.82
N LEU A 35 7.97 -23.31 3.73
CA LEU A 35 7.31 -22.72 4.89
C LEU A 35 6.23 -21.71 4.46
N VAL A 36 6.57 -20.77 3.58
CA VAL A 36 5.62 -19.77 3.07
C VAL A 36 4.44 -20.45 2.35
N LEU A 37 4.70 -21.46 1.52
CA LEU A 37 3.63 -22.21 0.85
C LEU A 37 2.74 -22.93 1.85
N ARG A 38 3.34 -23.76 2.70
CA ARG A 38 2.63 -24.69 3.58
C ARG A 38 1.79 -23.98 4.63
N TYR A 39 2.29 -22.87 5.17
CA TYR A 39 1.63 -22.20 6.29
C TYR A 39 0.86 -20.94 5.92
N LEU A 40 1.18 -20.27 4.80
CA LEU A 40 0.48 -19.05 4.39
C LEU A 40 -0.40 -19.30 3.16
N LEU A 41 0.20 -19.75 2.04
CA LEU A 41 -0.50 -19.74 0.77
C LEU A 41 -1.49 -20.89 0.62
N VAL A 42 -1.06 -22.14 0.83
CA VAL A 42 -1.88 -23.33 0.61
C VAL A 42 -3.12 -23.35 1.52
N PRO A 43 -3.03 -23.01 2.83
CA PRO A 43 -4.21 -22.95 3.69
C PRO A 43 -5.21 -21.87 3.24
N LEU A 44 -4.72 -20.67 2.89
CA LEU A 44 -5.57 -19.57 2.46
C LEU A 44 -6.24 -19.87 1.11
N GLU A 45 -5.47 -20.35 0.14
CA GLU A 45 -5.97 -20.74 -1.17
C GLU A 45 -6.97 -21.89 -1.05
N GLY A 46 -6.65 -22.92 -0.27
CA GLY A 46 -7.55 -24.04 0.00
C GLY A 46 -8.86 -23.57 0.64
N ALA A 47 -8.79 -22.71 1.65
CA ALA A 47 -9.97 -22.15 2.29
C ALA A 47 -10.84 -21.34 1.32
N LEU A 48 -10.23 -20.49 0.48
CA LEU A 48 -10.97 -19.69 -0.52
C LEU A 48 -11.60 -20.55 -1.62
N ARG A 49 -10.94 -21.63 -2.04
CA ARG A 49 -11.44 -22.51 -3.11
C ARG A 49 -12.52 -23.49 -2.63
N VAL A 50 -12.43 -23.95 -1.38
CA VAL A 50 -13.44 -24.83 -0.76
C VAL A 50 -14.67 -24.04 -0.30
N ALA A 51 -14.51 -22.75 0.02
CA ALA A 51 -15.62 -21.91 0.41
C ALA A 51 -16.69 -21.84 -0.71
N PRO A 52 -17.98 -22.07 -0.39
CA PRO A 52 -19.05 -21.92 -1.37
C PRO A 52 -19.05 -20.51 -1.99
N PRO A 53 -19.24 -20.36 -3.31
CA PRO A 53 -19.16 -19.05 -3.96
C PRO A 53 -20.07 -17.99 -3.34
N TRP A 54 -21.30 -18.37 -2.96
CA TRP A 54 -22.25 -17.46 -2.31
C TRP A 54 -21.71 -16.89 -1.00
N LEU A 55 -20.96 -17.68 -0.21
CA LEU A 55 -20.37 -17.23 1.04
C LEU A 55 -19.29 -16.18 0.79
N VAL A 56 -18.40 -16.44 -0.19
CA VAL A 56 -17.35 -15.50 -0.59
C VAL A 56 -17.96 -14.19 -1.08
N LEU A 57 -19.00 -14.24 -1.91
CA LEU A 57 -19.72 -13.06 -2.39
C LEU A 57 -20.31 -12.26 -1.23
N LEU A 58 -20.99 -12.92 -0.28
CA LEU A 58 -21.55 -12.26 0.91
C LEU A 58 -20.46 -11.61 1.77
N VAL A 59 -19.34 -12.29 1.99
CA VAL A 59 -18.20 -11.75 2.76
C VAL A 59 -17.63 -10.52 2.08
N VAL A 60 -17.36 -10.57 0.77
CA VAL A 60 -16.85 -9.40 0.02
C VAL A 60 -17.88 -8.27 0.02
N GLY A 61 -19.16 -8.59 -0.18
CA GLY A 61 -20.27 -7.65 -0.13
C GLY A 61 -20.38 -6.94 1.23
N ALA A 62 -20.24 -7.70 2.32
CA ALA A 62 -20.26 -7.16 3.69
C ALA A 62 -19.03 -6.28 3.97
N ILE A 63 -17.83 -6.70 3.53
CA ILE A 63 -16.61 -5.88 3.64
C ILE A 63 -16.76 -4.58 2.86
N ALA A 64 -17.27 -4.65 1.63
CA ALA A 64 -17.51 -3.49 0.79
C ALA A 64 -18.54 -2.54 1.39
N TRP A 65 -19.66 -3.07 1.90
CA TRP A 65 -20.66 -2.27 2.58
C TRP A 65 -20.08 -1.59 3.83
N ASN A 66 -19.29 -2.31 4.65
CA ASN A 66 -18.65 -1.73 5.82
C ASN A 66 -17.63 -0.64 5.46
N ALA A 67 -16.85 -0.84 4.39
CA ALA A 67 -15.83 0.11 3.94
C ALA A 67 -16.44 1.38 3.31
N THR A 68 -17.49 1.24 2.51
CA THR A 68 -18.05 2.38 1.75
C THR A 68 -19.34 2.95 2.34
N ARG A 69 -19.97 2.26 3.31
CA ARG A 69 -21.27 2.60 3.92
C ARG A 69 -22.43 2.72 2.91
N ARG A 70 -22.27 2.13 1.73
CA ARG A 70 -23.26 2.17 0.63
C ARG A 70 -23.61 0.76 0.20
N ILE A 71 -24.84 0.33 0.50
CA ILE A 71 -25.33 -1.03 0.20
C ILE A 71 -25.28 -1.31 -1.32
N GLY A 72 -25.62 -0.32 -2.15
CA GLY A 72 -25.59 -0.48 -3.62
C GLY A 72 -24.21 -0.83 -4.19
N LEU A 73 -23.11 -0.35 -3.58
CA LEU A 73 -21.77 -0.72 -4.01
C LEU A 73 -21.40 -2.14 -3.60
N GLY A 74 -21.84 -2.58 -2.41
CA GLY A 74 -21.69 -3.98 -1.99
C GLY A 74 -22.41 -4.94 -2.94
N ALA A 75 -23.66 -4.62 -3.30
CA ALA A 75 -24.45 -5.40 -4.26
C ALA A 75 -23.81 -5.42 -5.65
N LEU A 76 -23.30 -4.27 -6.12
CA LEU A 76 -22.59 -4.19 -7.40
C LEU A 76 -21.35 -5.09 -7.42
N PHE A 77 -20.53 -5.08 -6.37
CA PHE A 77 -19.33 -5.92 -6.32
C PHE A 77 -19.67 -7.41 -6.24
N MET A 78 -20.73 -7.78 -5.51
CA MET A 78 -21.24 -9.15 -5.53
C MET A 78 -21.67 -9.56 -6.95
N LEU A 79 -22.39 -8.70 -7.67
CA LEU A 79 -22.80 -8.96 -9.05
C LEU A 79 -21.60 -9.10 -10.00
N LEU A 80 -20.62 -8.21 -9.89
CA LEU A 80 -19.42 -8.23 -10.73
C LEU A 80 -18.58 -9.50 -10.50
N LEU A 81 -18.39 -9.91 -9.24
CA LEU A 81 -17.68 -11.16 -8.92
C LEU A 81 -18.48 -12.40 -9.33
N TYR A 82 -19.81 -12.35 -9.19
CA TYR A 82 -20.69 -13.41 -9.68
C TYR A 82 -20.55 -13.59 -11.20
N ALA A 83 -20.48 -12.49 -11.96
CA ALA A 83 -20.28 -12.54 -13.42
C ALA A 83 -18.97 -13.25 -13.81
N ILE A 84 -17.87 -13.06 -13.06
CA ILE A 84 -16.61 -13.82 -13.26
C ILE A 84 -16.84 -15.32 -13.05
N GLY A 85 -17.66 -15.69 -12.06
CA GLY A 85 -18.07 -17.07 -11.83
C GLY A 85 -18.83 -17.67 -13.02
N CYS A 86 -19.75 -16.91 -13.63
CA CYS A 86 -20.47 -17.32 -14.83
C CYS A 86 -19.55 -17.60 -16.02
N PHE A 87 -18.40 -16.94 -16.08
CA PHE A 87 -17.36 -17.17 -17.09
C PHE A 87 -16.47 -18.39 -16.81
N GLY A 88 -16.73 -19.16 -15.74
CA GLY A 88 -15.92 -20.31 -15.36
C GLY A 88 -14.56 -19.96 -14.76
N LEU A 89 -14.31 -18.68 -14.46
CA LEU A 89 -13.02 -18.17 -13.98
C LEU A 89 -12.92 -18.13 -12.45
N TRP A 90 -13.90 -18.70 -11.72
CA TRP A 90 -13.98 -18.62 -10.27
C TRP A 90 -12.76 -19.22 -9.56
N ASP A 91 -12.31 -20.40 -9.99
CA ASP A 91 -11.17 -21.08 -9.39
C ASP A 91 -9.89 -20.25 -9.54
N LYS A 92 -9.65 -19.74 -10.75
CA LYS A 92 -8.51 -18.87 -11.06
C LYS A 92 -8.57 -17.54 -10.32
N LEU A 93 -9.77 -16.97 -10.16
CA LEU A 93 -10.01 -15.79 -9.34
C LEU A 93 -9.59 -16.01 -7.88
N MET A 94 -10.00 -17.14 -7.26
CA MET A 94 -9.63 -17.46 -5.89
C MET A 94 -8.12 -17.67 -5.72
N GLN A 95 -7.46 -18.31 -6.69
CA GLN A 95 -6.00 -18.47 -6.68
C GLN A 95 -5.28 -17.12 -6.76
N THR A 96 -5.70 -16.25 -7.68
CA THR A 96 -5.14 -14.89 -7.81
C THR A 96 -5.38 -14.06 -6.55
N LEU A 97 -6.58 -14.13 -5.99
CA LEU A 97 -6.94 -13.44 -4.74
C LEU A 97 -6.05 -13.92 -3.57
N ALA A 98 -5.86 -15.24 -3.41
CA ALA A 98 -5.02 -15.81 -2.37
C ALA A 98 -3.56 -15.34 -2.48
N LEU A 99 -2.96 -15.45 -3.67
CA LEU A 99 -1.58 -15.02 -3.90
C LEU A 99 -1.40 -13.53 -3.60
N MET A 100 -2.30 -12.70 -4.12
CA MET A 100 -2.25 -11.26 -3.90
C MET A 100 -2.43 -10.88 -2.42
N LEU A 101 -3.34 -11.54 -1.70
CA LEU A 101 -3.52 -11.31 -0.26
C LEU A 101 -2.26 -11.67 0.52
N VAL A 102 -1.65 -12.83 0.26
CA VAL A 102 -0.40 -13.24 0.90
C VAL A 102 0.73 -12.26 0.60
N SER A 103 0.94 -11.92 -0.68
CA SER A 103 1.95 -10.93 -1.08
C SER A 103 1.74 -9.58 -0.40
N THR A 104 0.50 -9.09 -0.38
CA THR A 104 0.16 -7.80 0.24
C THR A 104 0.43 -7.85 1.74
N VAL A 105 -0.02 -8.89 2.45
CA VAL A 105 0.19 -9.02 3.90
C VAL A 105 1.68 -9.08 4.23
N LEU A 106 2.46 -9.84 3.48
CA LEU A 106 3.92 -9.92 3.66
C LEU A 106 4.61 -8.58 3.34
N SER A 107 4.22 -7.91 2.26
CA SER A 107 4.70 -6.56 1.95
C SER A 107 4.35 -5.56 3.06
N VAL A 108 3.16 -5.65 3.67
CA VAL A 108 2.79 -4.80 4.81
C VAL A 108 3.61 -5.11 6.05
N ALA A 109 3.78 -6.40 6.36
CA ALA A 109 4.56 -6.88 7.49
C ALA A 109 6.04 -6.45 7.42
N ILE A 110 6.60 -6.31 6.22
CA ILE A 110 7.98 -5.86 6.01
C ILE A 110 8.05 -4.34 5.84
N GLY A 111 7.21 -3.79 4.95
CA GLY A 111 7.31 -2.41 4.48
C GLY A 111 6.92 -1.37 5.53
N VAL A 112 5.94 -1.66 6.40
CA VAL A 112 5.57 -0.73 7.47
C VAL A 112 6.70 -0.62 8.51
N PRO A 113 7.25 -1.72 9.08
CA PRO A 113 8.39 -1.63 9.97
C PRO A 113 9.61 -0.94 9.34
N VAL A 114 9.98 -1.31 8.11
CA VAL A 114 11.12 -0.69 7.41
C VAL A 114 10.89 0.81 7.19
N GLY A 115 9.66 1.22 6.85
CA GLY A 115 9.29 2.64 6.75
C GLY A 115 9.38 3.39 8.08
N ILE A 116 8.97 2.76 9.20
CA ILE A 116 9.12 3.32 10.56
C ILE A 116 10.60 3.46 10.94
N LEU A 117 11.43 2.47 10.60
CA LEU A 117 12.87 2.52 10.83
C LEU A 117 13.52 3.68 10.03
N ALA A 118 13.17 3.82 8.75
CA ALA A 118 13.65 4.90 7.88
C ALA A 118 13.19 6.30 8.36
N SER A 119 11.99 6.41 8.92
CA SER A 119 11.49 7.68 9.45
C SER A 119 12.28 8.18 10.65
N ARG A 120 12.94 7.28 11.39
CA ARG A 120 13.70 7.60 12.60
C ARG A 120 15.17 7.95 12.34
N SER A 121 15.74 7.54 11.21
CA SER A 121 17.15 7.80 10.88
C SER A 121 17.31 8.40 9.49
N ALA A 122 17.82 9.64 9.44
CA ALA A 122 18.13 10.31 8.19
C ALA A 122 19.26 9.61 7.41
N TRP A 123 20.14 8.88 8.10
CA TRP A 123 21.18 8.08 7.46
C TRP A 123 20.59 6.81 6.84
N LEU A 124 19.77 6.06 7.59
CA LEU A 124 19.12 4.84 7.09
C LEU A 124 18.26 5.15 5.87
N ARG A 125 17.49 6.25 5.91
CA ARG A 125 16.69 6.72 4.77
C ARG A 125 17.57 7.01 3.55
N ARG A 126 18.70 7.71 3.71
CA ARG A 126 19.61 8.02 2.61
C ARG A 126 20.19 6.77 1.94
N MET A 127 20.47 5.72 2.72
CA MET A 127 20.94 4.44 2.19
C MET A 127 19.82 3.61 1.56
N LEU A 128 18.61 3.68 2.12
CA LEU A 128 17.47 2.88 1.68
C LEU A 128 16.86 3.40 0.36
N LEU A 129 16.79 4.72 0.16
CA LEU A 129 16.13 5.31 -1.01
C LEU A 129 16.69 4.80 -2.36
N PRO A 130 18.02 4.73 -2.59
CA PRO A 130 18.57 4.16 -3.81
C PRO A 130 18.16 2.70 -4.04
N VAL A 131 18.12 1.89 -2.99
CA VAL A 131 17.68 0.48 -3.08
C VAL A 131 16.22 0.42 -3.51
N LEU A 132 15.37 1.26 -2.92
CA LEU A 132 13.95 1.35 -3.32
C LEU A 132 13.78 1.86 -4.75
N ASP A 133 14.63 2.78 -5.22
CA ASP A 133 14.63 3.24 -6.61
C ASP A 133 14.98 2.10 -7.56
N VAL A 134 16.01 1.31 -7.25
CA VAL A 134 16.40 0.12 -8.02
C VAL A 134 15.28 -0.91 -8.05
N MET A 135 14.67 -1.23 -6.90
CA MET A 135 13.55 -2.18 -6.81
C MET A 135 12.34 -1.78 -7.68
N GLN A 136 12.10 -0.47 -7.84
CA GLN A 136 10.94 0.05 -8.57
C GLN A 136 11.22 0.30 -10.05
N THR A 137 12.46 0.59 -10.43
CA THR A 137 12.84 0.97 -11.79
C THR A 137 13.49 -0.17 -12.58
N LEU A 138 14.07 -1.17 -11.91
CA LEU A 138 14.55 -2.37 -12.60
C LEU A 138 13.36 -3.12 -13.23
N PRO A 139 13.45 -3.49 -14.52
CA PRO A 139 12.41 -4.29 -15.16
C PRO A 139 12.20 -5.60 -14.43
N SER A 140 10.94 -5.99 -14.23
CA SER A 140 10.60 -7.15 -13.40
C SER A 140 11.28 -8.45 -13.83
N PHE A 141 11.46 -8.65 -15.14
CA PHE A 141 12.14 -9.83 -15.68
C PHE A 141 13.61 -9.94 -15.28
N VAL A 142 14.29 -8.82 -15.05
CA VAL A 142 15.73 -8.81 -14.73
C VAL A 142 15.96 -9.41 -13.34
N TYR A 143 15.24 -8.95 -12.32
CA TYR A 143 15.37 -9.53 -10.98
C TYR A 143 14.66 -10.88 -10.83
N LEU A 144 13.81 -11.27 -11.79
CA LEU A 144 13.17 -12.58 -11.76
C LEU A 144 14.16 -13.72 -11.98
N ILE A 145 15.21 -13.50 -12.78
CA ILE A 145 16.26 -14.50 -13.06
C ILE A 145 16.86 -15.08 -11.76
N PRO A 146 17.46 -14.27 -10.86
CA PRO A 146 18.03 -14.81 -9.62
C PRO A 146 16.96 -15.39 -8.69
N VAL A 147 15.74 -14.84 -8.68
CA VAL A 147 14.62 -15.40 -7.88
C VAL A 147 14.27 -16.81 -8.38
N LEU A 148 14.21 -17.03 -9.70
CA LEU A 148 13.95 -18.33 -10.29
C LEU A 148 15.07 -19.33 -10.03
N MET A 149 16.34 -18.89 -10.08
CA MET A 149 17.47 -19.75 -9.76
C MET A 149 17.43 -20.22 -8.30
N LEU A 150 16.99 -19.37 -7.37
CA LEU A 150 16.91 -19.70 -5.94
C LEU A 150 15.68 -20.53 -5.57
N PHE A 151 14.54 -20.27 -6.21
CA PHE A 151 13.24 -20.76 -5.76
C PHE A 151 12.53 -21.67 -6.76
N GLY A 152 13.08 -21.84 -7.96
CA GLY A 152 12.45 -22.58 -9.06
C GLY A 152 11.26 -21.84 -9.66
N LEU A 153 10.41 -22.57 -10.39
CA LEU A 153 9.14 -22.06 -10.93
C LEU A 153 8.00 -22.25 -9.92
N GLY A 154 7.01 -21.36 -9.94
CA GLY A 154 5.77 -21.50 -9.17
C GLY A 154 5.35 -20.26 -8.39
N LYS A 155 4.53 -20.49 -7.36
CA LYS A 155 3.84 -19.41 -6.63
C LYS A 155 4.75 -18.61 -5.68
N VAL A 156 5.80 -19.21 -5.11
CA VAL A 156 6.72 -18.48 -4.21
C VAL A 156 7.56 -17.43 -4.93
N PRO A 157 8.24 -17.76 -6.06
CA PRO A 157 8.90 -16.75 -6.88
C PRO A 157 7.97 -15.60 -7.23
N ALA A 158 6.71 -15.89 -7.57
CA ALA A 158 5.70 -14.88 -7.87
C ALA A 158 5.38 -14.00 -6.66
N ILE A 159 5.22 -14.58 -5.47
CA ILE A 159 4.99 -13.83 -4.23
C ILE A 159 6.17 -12.90 -3.94
N LEU A 160 7.41 -13.40 -4.04
CA LEU A 160 8.61 -12.62 -3.77
C LEU A 160 8.81 -11.50 -4.79
N ALA A 161 8.64 -11.80 -6.08
CA ALA A 161 8.71 -10.81 -7.15
C ALA A 161 7.67 -9.71 -6.96
N THR A 162 6.47 -10.08 -6.49
CA THR A 162 5.42 -9.13 -6.13
C THR A 162 5.80 -8.28 -4.92
N ILE A 163 6.38 -8.88 -3.89
CA ILE A 163 6.84 -8.15 -2.69
C ILE A 163 7.90 -7.12 -3.06
N ILE A 164 8.91 -7.51 -3.85
CA ILE A 164 9.98 -6.62 -4.32
C ILE A 164 9.38 -5.43 -5.08
N TYR A 165 8.43 -5.69 -5.97
CA TYR A 165 7.79 -4.65 -6.77
C TYR A 165 6.90 -3.71 -5.93
N ALA A 166 6.19 -4.25 -4.94
CA ALA A 166 5.15 -3.53 -4.20
C ALA A 166 5.63 -2.87 -2.89
N LEU A 167 6.82 -3.22 -2.38
CA LEU A 167 7.42 -2.64 -1.16
C LEU A 167 7.77 -1.14 -1.25
N PRO A 168 8.39 -0.64 -2.33
CA PRO A 168 8.87 0.74 -2.40
C PRO A 168 7.85 1.82 -2.04
N PRO A 169 6.63 1.87 -2.60
CA PRO A 169 5.66 2.91 -2.26
C PRO A 169 5.22 2.85 -0.80
N LEU A 170 5.06 1.65 -0.22
CA LEU A 170 4.62 1.50 1.16
C LEU A 170 5.67 2.00 2.14
N ILE A 171 6.94 1.64 1.92
CA ILE A 171 8.05 2.12 2.75
C ILE A 171 8.12 3.64 2.67
N ARG A 172 8.06 4.22 1.47
CA ARG A 172 8.12 5.68 1.25
C ARG A 172 6.95 6.41 1.90
N LEU A 173 5.73 5.93 1.72
CA LEU A 173 4.53 6.57 2.28
C LEU A 173 4.44 6.40 3.80
N THR A 174 5.01 5.33 4.35
CA THR A 174 5.15 5.17 5.80
C THR A 174 6.19 6.13 6.37
N ASP A 175 7.39 6.22 5.76
CA ASP A 175 8.44 7.18 6.12
C ASP A 175 7.92 8.62 6.09
N LEU A 176 7.32 9.01 4.96
CA LEU A 176 6.75 10.33 4.74
C LEU A 176 5.65 10.64 5.77
N GLY A 177 4.72 9.71 5.97
CA GLY A 177 3.59 9.90 6.88
C GLY A 177 4.01 10.17 8.32
N ILE A 178 5.08 9.53 8.79
CA ILE A 178 5.60 9.73 10.15
C ILE A 178 6.38 11.05 10.26
N ARG A 179 7.14 11.41 9.22
CA ARG A 179 7.92 12.67 9.19
C ARG A 179 7.06 13.92 9.03
N GLN A 180 5.90 13.80 8.39
CA GLN A 180 4.95 14.90 8.21
C GLN A 180 4.06 15.15 9.44
N VAL A 181 4.24 14.40 10.53
CA VAL A 181 3.54 14.69 11.79
C VAL A 181 4.04 16.03 12.33
N ASP A 182 3.10 16.90 12.65
CA ASP A 182 3.33 18.25 13.14
C ASP A 182 4.32 18.27 14.34
N PRO A 183 5.46 18.99 14.22
CA PRO A 183 6.43 19.13 15.30
C PRO A 183 5.80 19.58 16.62
N ASP A 184 4.87 20.53 16.58
CA ASP A 184 4.24 21.11 17.78
C ASP A 184 3.49 20.03 18.57
N VAL A 185 2.79 19.14 17.87
CA VAL A 185 2.09 18.00 18.49
C VAL A 185 3.08 17.02 19.11
N THR A 186 4.24 16.81 18.47
CA THR A 186 5.26 15.92 19.03
C THR A 186 6.00 16.52 20.21
N GLU A 187 6.24 17.82 20.22
CA GLU A 187 6.88 18.55 21.32
C GLU A 187 5.95 18.63 22.53
N ALA A 188 4.67 18.94 22.32
CA ALA A 188 3.66 18.89 23.37
C ALA A 188 3.58 17.50 24.01
N ALA A 189 3.51 16.44 23.20
CA ALA A 189 3.48 15.07 23.72
C ALA A 189 4.75 14.72 24.53
N ARG A 190 5.92 15.22 24.13
CA ARG A 190 7.17 15.03 24.90
C ARG A 190 7.15 15.81 26.21
N ALA A 191 6.59 17.02 26.23
CA ALA A 191 6.44 17.82 27.45
C ALA A 191 5.54 17.12 28.50
N PHE A 192 4.58 16.30 28.06
CA PHE A 192 3.78 15.43 28.94
C PHE A 192 4.50 14.13 29.35
N GLY A 193 5.81 13.99 29.11
CA GLY A 193 6.63 12.87 29.58
C GLY A 193 6.51 11.58 28.75
N THR A 194 6.04 11.65 27.50
CA THR A 194 5.93 10.44 26.66
C THR A 194 7.29 9.88 26.26
N THR A 195 7.47 8.56 26.40
CA THR A 195 8.67 7.86 25.90
C THR A 195 8.68 7.80 24.38
N ARG A 196 9.84 7.52 23.76
CA ARG A 196 9.95 7.40 22.29
C ARG A 196 9.00 6.35 21.69
N TRP A 197 8.73 5.28 22.42
CA TRP A 197 7.78 4.24 21.98
C TRP A 197 6.33 4.71 22.11
N GLN A 198 5.99 5.35 23.23
CA GLN A 198 4.66 5.94 23.43
C GLN A 198 4.38 7.04 22.40
N LEU A 199 5.36 7.90 22.11
CA LEU A 199 5.25 8.94 21.08
C LEU A 199 4.98 8.32 19.69
N LEU A 200 5.67 7.23 19.33
CA LEU A 200 5.44 6.55 18.07
C LEU A 200 4.03 5.93 18.02
N VAL A 201 3.68 5.09 18.99
CA VAL A 201 2.47 4.29 18.95
C VAL A 201 1.20 5.11 19.19
N ASN A 202 1.26 6.10 20.08
CA ASN A 202 0.08 6.86 20.51
C ASN A 202 -0.10 8.18 19.77
N VAL A 203 0.96 8.74 19.16
CA VAL A 203 0.89 10.04 18.47
C VAL A 203 1.21 9.88 16.98
N GLN A 204 2.43 9.45 16.64
CA GLN A 204 2.90 9.47 15.26
C GLN A 204 2.16 8.47 14.38
N LEU A 205 2.06 7.19 14.77
CA LEU A 205 1.37 6.18 13.97
C LEU A 205 -0.10 6.53 13.75
N PRO A 206 -0.90 6.92 14.77
CA PRO A 206 -2.27 7.36 14.56
C PRO A 206 -2.39 8.54 13.60
N LEU A 207 -1.48 9.52 13.66
CA LEU A 207 -1.49 10.69 12.77
C LEU A 207 -1.06 10.32 11.34
N ALA A 208 -0.07 9.44 11.19
CA ALA A 208 0.48 8.92 9.94
C ALA A 208 -0.40 7.88 9.23
N ARG A 209 -1.37 7.26 9.94
CA ARG A 209 -2.29 6.23 9.41
C ARG A 209 -2.81 6.51 7.99
N PRO A 210 -3.28 7.72 7.62
CA PRO A 210 -3.78 7.97 6.27
C PRO A 210 -2.72 7.77 5.18
N SER A 211 -1.47 8.15 5.45
CA SER A 211 -0.35 7.96 4.52
C SER A 211 0.03 6.49 4.43
N ILE A 212 0.09 5.78 5.58
CA ILE A 212 0.35 4.33 5.60
C ILE A 212 -0.73 3.59 4.82
N MET A 213 -2.01 3.92 5.00
CA MET A 213 -3.11 3.30 4.26
C MET A 213 -3.07 3.61 2.77
N ALA A 214 -2.61 4.81 2.37
CA ALA A 214 -2.35 5.11 0.96
C ALA A 214 -1.21 4.22 0.40
N GLY A 215 -0.16 3.98 1.21
CA GLY A 215 0.91 3.05 0.88
C GLY A 215 0.42 1.62 0.71
N ILE A 216 -0.42 1.14 1.64
CA ILE A 216 -1.03 -0.20 1.56
C ILE A 216 -1.87 -0.31 0.28
N ASN A 217 -2.70 0.69 -0.02
CA ASN A 217 -3.48 0.70 -1.26
C ASN A 217 -2.58 0.58 -2.50
N GLN A 218 -1.50 1.39 -2.55
CA GLN A 218 -0.57 1.34 -3.66
C GLN A 218 0.14 -0.02 -3.79
N THR A 219 0.54 -0.63 -2.67
CA THR A 219 1.10 -1.98 -2.64
C THR A 219 0.13 -3.02 -3.16
N THR A 220 -1.15 -2.95 -2.76
CA THR A 220 -2.17 -3.87 -3.27
C THR A 220 -2.40 -3.70 -4.77
N MET A 221 -2.42 -2.46 -5.26
CA MET A 221 -2.56 -2.19 -6.69
C MET A 221 -1.33 -2.66 -7.49
N MET A 222 -0.12 -2.48 -6.97
CA MET A 222 1.09 -3.01 -7.60
C MET A 222 1.14 -4.55 -7.57
N ALA A 223 0.59 -5.17 -6.52
CA ALA A 223 0.47 -6.62 -6.45
C ALA A 223 -0.48 -7.19 -7.52
N LEU A 224 -1.58 -6.49 -7.79
CA LEU A 224 -2.49 -6.82 -8.88
C LEU A 224 -1.83 -6.69 -10.26
N SER A 225 -1.06 -5.63 -10.48
CA SER A 225 -0.32 -5.44 -11.75
C SER A 225 0.67 -6.57 -12.00
N MET A 226 1.19 -7.20 -10.94
CA MET A 226 2.15 -8.29 -11.04
C MET A 226 1.49 -9.64 -11.40
N VAL A 227 0.16 -9.76 -11.42
CA VAL A 227 -0.55 -11.03 -11.64
C VAL A 227 -0.19 -11.69 -12.97
N VAL A 228 -0.09 -10.92 -14.06
CA VAL A 228 0.24 -11.48 -15.39
C VAL A 228 1.70 -11.95 -15.43
N ILE A 229 2.63 -11.16 -14.88
CA ILE A 229 4.06 -11.49 -14.82
C ILE A 229 4.27 -12.73 -13.93
N ALA A 230 3.57 -12.80 -12.80
CA ALA A 230 3.57 -13.97 -11.94
C ALA A 230 3.13 -15.25 -12.67
N SER A 231 2.18 -15.15 -13.60
CA SER A 231 1.76 -16.31 -14.39
C SER A 231 2.79 -16.77 -15.42
N MET A 232 3.66 -15.89 -15.91
CA MET A 232 4.75 -16.27 -16.81
C MET A 232 5.80 -17.18 -16.14
N ILE A 233 5.86 -17.19 -14.81
CA ILE A 233 6.79 -18.02 -14.02
C ILE A 233 6.10 -19.19 -13.32
N GLY A 234 4.94 -19.60 -13.82
CA GLY A 234 4.25 -20.80 -13.34
C GLY A 234 3.30 -20.57 -12.17
N SER A 235 2.96 -19.31 -11.84
CA SER A 235 1.83 -19.06 -10.94
C SER A 235 0.50 -19.23 -11.67
N ARG A 236 -0.27 -20.23 -11.26
CA ARG A 236 -1.65 -20.41 -11.71
C ARG A 236 -2.55 -19.26 -11.23
N GLY A 237 -3.63 -19.00 -11.96
CA GLY A 237 -4.58 -17.92 -11.67
C GLY A 237 -5.09 -17.23 -12.93
N LEU A 238 -5.74 -16.08 -12.79
CA LEU A 238 -6.31 -15.33 -13.92
C LEU A 238 -5.25 -14.90 -14.95
N GLY A 239 -4.03 -14.58 -14.51
CA GLY A 239 -2.93 -14.18 -15.40
C GLY A 239 -2.52 -15.26 -16.40
N GLU A 240 -2.77 -16.53 -16.07
CA GLU A 240 -2.47 -17.68 -16.94
C GLU A 240 -3.34 -17.64 -18.21
N ASP A 241 -4.62 -17.30 -18.08
CA ASP A 241 -5.52 -17.23 -19.24
C ASP A 241 -5.27 -15.99 -20.10
N VAL A 242 -4.83 -14.88 -19.49
CA VAL A 242 -4.34 -13.72 -20.23
C VAL A 242 -3.11 -14.11 -21.05
N LEU A 243 -2.13 -14.78 -20.42
CA LEU A 243 -0.91 -15.22 -21.08
C LEU A 243 -1.20 -16.23 -22.19
N ALA A 244 -2.09 -17.20 -21.93
CA ALA A 244 -2.51 -18.18 -22.92
C ALA A 244 -3.18 -17.49 -24.12
N GLY A 245 -4.08 -16.52 -23.90
CA GLY A 245 -4.72 -15.78 -24.97
C GLY A 245 -3.73 -15.00 -25.84
N ILE A 246 -2.66 -14.45 -25.25
CA ILE A 246 -1.56 -13.82 -26.00
C ILE A 246 -0.80 -14.85 -26.84
N GLN A 247 -0.43 -15.99 -26.24
CA GLN A 247 0.37 -17.02 -26.89
C GLN A 247 -0.38 -17.74 -28.03
N THR A 248 -1.69 -17.95 -27.87
CA THR A 248 -2.53 -18.63 -28.87
C THR A 248 -3.25 -17.65 -29.79
N LEU A 249 -3.03 -16.34 -29.63
CA LEU A 249 -3.76 -15.27 -30.32
C LEU A 249 -5.30 -15.36 -30.16
N ASP A 250 -5.76 -15.97 -29.07
CA ASP A 250 -7.18 -16.01 -28.68
C ASP A 250 -7.51 -14.75 -27.87
N VAL A 251 -7.91 -13.71 -28.60
CA VAL A 251 -8.28 -12.42 -28.04
C VAL A 251 -9.48 -12.53 -27.10
N GLY A 252 -10.40 -13.46 -27.38
CA GLY A 252 -11.61 -13.68 -26.57
C GLY A 252 -11.26 -14.19 -25.18
N LYS A 253 -10.48 -15.28 -25.10
CA LYS A 253 -9.98 -15.83 -23.84
C LYS A 253 -9.14 -14.80 -23.06
N GLY A 254 -8.23 -14.12 -23.75
CA GLY A 254 -7.37 -13.10 -23.13
C GLY A 254 -8.16 -11.93 -22.54
N THR A 255 -9.19 -11.47 -23.25
CA THR A 255 -10.03 -10.34 -22.83
C THR A 255 -10.95 -10.74 -21.68
N GLN A 256 -11.52 -11.95 -21.69
CA GLN A 256 -12.35 -12.46 -20.60
C GLN A 256 -11.56 -12.53 -19.28
N ALA A 257 -10.33 -13.04 -19.33
CA ALA A 257 -9.45 -13.10 -18.17
C ALA A 257 -8.96 -11.71 -17.73
N GLY A 258 -8.62 -10.84 -18.69
CA GLY A 258 -8.24 -9.46 -18.42
C GLY A 258 -9.36 -8.66 -17.74
N LEU A 259 -10.60 -8.83 -18.20
CA LEU A 259 -11.77 -8.21 -17.59
C LEU A 259 -11.99 -8.70 -16.15
N ALA A 260 -11.79 -9.99 -15.89
CA ALA A 260 -11.86 -10.54 -14.54
C ALA A 260 -10.80 -9.92 -13.60
N ILE A 261 -9.57 -9.72 -14.08
CA ILE A 261 -8.51 -9.03 -13.32
C ILE A 261 -8.89 -7.57 -13.05
N VAL A 262 -9.43 -6.86 -14.05
CA VAL A 262 -9.88 -5.47 -13.91
C VAL A 262 -11.01 -5.35 -12.89
N ILE A 263 -12.01 -6.24 -12.96
CA ILE A 263 -13.10 -6.29 -11.98
C ILE A 263 -12.55 -6.51 -10.57
N LEU A 264 -11.66 -7.49 -10.40
CA LEU A 264 -11.01 -7.75 -9.11
C LEU A 264 -10.27 -6.50 -8.61
N ALA A 265 -9.52 -5.83 -9.48
CA ALA A 265 -8.80 -4.60 -9.15
C ALA A 265 -9.73 -3.47 -8.71
N ILE A 266 -10.85 -3.26 -9.42
CA ILE A 266 -11.86 -2.26 -9.05
C ILE A 266 -12.46 -2.57 -7.68
N VAL A 267 -12.83 -3.83 -7.42
CA VAL A 267 -13.40 -4.24 -6.13
C VAL A 267 -12.43 -3.93 -4.99
N ILE A 268 -11.16 -4.31 -5.16
CA ILE A 268 -10.13 -4.11 -4.14
C ILE A 268 -9.78 -2.63 -3.92
N ASP A 269 -9.59 -1.87 -5.00
CA ASP A 269 -9.29 -0.44 -4.93
C ASP A 269 -10.41 0.31 -4.20
N ARG A 270 -11.67 0.01 -4.52
CA ARG A 270 -12.82 0.65 -3.87
C ARG A 270 -12.95 0.31 -2.40
N ILE A 271 -12.74 -0.96 -2.03
CA ILE A 271 -12.74 -1.39 -0.62
C ILE A 271 -11.61 -0.67 0.15
N SER A 272 -10.41 -0.66 -0.42
CA SER A 272 -9.21 -0.07 0.20
C SER A 272 -9.34 1.46 0.36
N GLN A 273 -9.86 2.15 -0.66
CA GLN A 273 -10.16 3.58 -0.59
C GLN A 273 -11.26 3.90 0.44
N GLY A 274 -12.28 3.05 0.57
CA GLY A 274 -13.35 3.22 1.56
C GLY A 274 -12.79 3.36 2.98
N PHE A 275 -11.91 2.44 3.38
CA PHE A 275 -11.22 2.49 4.68
C PHE A 275 -10.30 3.71 4.83
N GLY A 276 -9.70 4.20 3.74
CA GLY A 276 -8.82 5.37 3.74
C GLY A 276 -9.52 6.74 3.76
N GLN A 277 -10.71 6.87 3.16
CA GLN A 277 -11.42 8.15 2.99
C GLN A 277 -12.29 8.52 4.20
N GLU A 278 -12.96 7.55 4.83
CA GLU A 278 -13.89 7.79 5.96
C GLU A 278 -13.20 8.55 7.11
N ARG A 279 -11.90 8.30 7.32
CA ARG A 279 -11.11 8.93 8.38
C ARG A 279 -10.67 10.36 8.05
N ARG A 280 -10.41 10.67 6.77
CA ARG A 280 -10.06 12.03 6.32
C ARG A 280 -11.25 12.98 6.45
N ALA A 281 -12.46 12.51 6.09
CA ALA A 281 -13.69 13.28 6.25
C ALA A 281 -13.99 13.56 7.73
N ARG A 282 -13.89 12.55 8.61
CA ARG A 282 -14.08 12.72 10.07
C ARG A 282 -13.09 13.72 10.68
N ARG A 283 -11.82 13.73 10.24
CA ARG A 283 -10.81 14.70 10.69
C ARG A 283 -11.12 16.13 10.26
N ARG A 284 -11.50 16.35 8.99
CA ARG A 284 -11.89 17.67 8.49
C ARG A 284 -13.08 18.24 9.27
N LEU A 285 -14.09 17.41 9.54
CA LEU A 285 -15.26 17.79 10.33
C LEU A 285 -14.89 18.14 11.79
N ALA A 286 -13.96 17.40 12.41
CA ALA A 286 -13.47 17.69 13.76
C ALA A 286 -12.68 19.01 13.83
N GLN A 287 -11.84 19.30 12.83
CA GLN A 287 -11.10 20.55 12.73
C GLN A 287 -12.03 21.76 12.53
N GLN A 288 -13.03 21.64 11.67
CA GLN A 288 -14.06 22.67 11.48
C GLN A 288 -14.87 22.95 12.75
N ARG A 289 -15.19 21.91 13.54
CA ARG A 289 -15.86 22.07 14.84
C ARG A 289 -14.99 22.81 15.86
N ARG A 290 -13.68 22.54 15.91
CA ARG A 290 -12.73 23.25 16.78
C ARG A 290 -12.60 24.73 16.40
N GLN A 291 -12.50 25.04 15.11
CA GLN A 291 -12.45 26.44 14.64
C GLN A 291 -13.73 27.20 14.99
N LYS A 292 -14.91 26.61 14.76
CA LYS A 292 -16.19 27.24 15.14
C LYS A 292 -16.38 27.40 16.65
N GLY A 293 -15.77 26.53 17.47
CA GLY A 293 -15.76 26.66 18.93
C GLY A 293 -14.82 27.74 19.46
N ALA A 294 -13.64 27.89 18.85
CA ALA A 294 -12.66 28.92 19.22
C ALA A 294 -13.15 30.35 18.92
N SER A 295 -13.94 30.53 17.85
CA SER A 295 -14.55 31.83 17.50
C SER A 295 -15.68 32.28 18.45
N ARG A 296 -16.11 31.44 19.40
CA ARG A 296 -17.18 31.77 20.37
C ARG A 296 -16.67 32.27 21.72
N VAL A 297 -15.36 32.32 21.95
CA VAL A 297 -14.81 32.90 23.18
C VAL A 297 -14.87 34.42 23.02
N PRO A 298 -15.75 35.14 23.75
CA PRO A 298 -15.82 36.59 23.62
C PRO A 298 -14.51 37.17 24.14
N TYR A 299 -13.78 37.88 23.28
CA TYR A 299 -12.62 38.64 23.70
C TYR A 299 -13.09 39.74 24.65
N ARG A 300 -12.99 39.50 25.97
CA ARG A 300 -13.34 40.47 26.99
C ARG A 300 -12.21 41.51 27.00
N LEU A 301 -12.44 42.64 26.34
CA LEU A 301 -11.50 43.76 26.34
C LEU A 301 -11.13 44.14 27.79
N PRO A 302 -9.84 44.36 28.11
CA PRO A 302 -9.44 44.85 29.41
C PRO A 302 -10.11 46.21 29.67
N ARG A 303 -10.76 46.33 30.84
CA ARG A 303 -11.59 47.47 31.28
C ARG A 303 -10.91 48.85 31.22
N LYS A 304 -9.58 48.91 31.03
CA LYS A 304 -8.82 50.17 30.88
C LYS A 304 -9.03 50.90 29.55
N ALA A 305 -9.62 50.26 28.54
CA ALA A 305 -9.90 50.93 27.25
C ALA A 305 -11.26 51.67 27.21
N GLN A 306 -12.15 51.47 28.19
CA GLN A 306 -13.46 52.12 28.21
C GLN A 306 -13.46 53.50 28.91
N SER A 307 -12.46 53.81 29.73
CA SER A 307 -12.39 55.09 30.46
C SER A 307 -11.60 56.19 29.74
N ALA A 308 -11.02 55.92 28.57
CA ALA A 308 -10.21 56.91 27.83
C ALA A 308 -10.99 57.69 26.75
N GLY A 309 -12.29 57.39 26.56
CA GLY A 309 -13.10 57.94 25.48
C GLY A 309 -14.08 59.05 25.88
N VAL A 310 -14.09 59.51 27.14
CA VAL A 310 -15.10 60.47 27.63
C VAL A 310 -14.55 61.90 27.81
N ASP A 311 -13.24 62.09 27.94
CA ASP A 311 -12.67 63.41 28.28
C ASP A 311 -12.21 64.27 27.08
N SER A 312 -12.24 63.77 25.84
CA SER A 312 -11.69 64.50 24.69
C SER A 312 -12.66 65.48 24.00
N ASN A 313 -13.93 65.59 24.44
CA ASN A 313 -14.94 66.37 23.72
C ASN A 313 -15.23 67.77 24.32
N GLN A 314 -14.49 68.23 25.34
CA GLN A 314 -14.68 69.55 25.95
C GLN A 314 -13.64 70.61 25.55
N ALA A 315 -12.56 70.25 24.85
CA ALA A 315 -11.46 71.19 24.57
C ALA A 315 -11.58 71.97 23.24
N THR A 316 -12.56 71.67 22.37
CA THR A 316 -12.56 72.18 20.98
C THR A 316 -13.62 73.25 20.68
N GLN A 317 -14.39 73.74 21.68
CA GLN A 317 -15.43 74.77 21.46
C GLN A 317 -15.07 76.19 21.96
N SER A 318 -13.87 76.43 22.49
CA SER A 318 -13.47 77.76 23.01
C SER A 318 -12.59 78.61 22.06
N SER A 319 -12.35 78.18 20.81
CA SER A 319 -11.45 78.91 19.90
C SER A 319 -12.06 79.13 18.50
N ARG A 320 -13.27 79.71 18.47
CA ARG A 320 -13.82 80.41 17.31
C ARG A 320 -14.65 81.60 17.80
N ALA A 321 -13.94 82.66 18.15
CA ALA A 321 -14.39 84.03 17.95
C ALA A 321 -13.93 84.48 16.56
#